data_AF-A0A8J7PY88-F1
#
_entry.id   AF-A0A8J7PY88-F1
#
_cell.length_a   1.000
_cell.length_b   1.000
_cell.length_c   1.000
_cell.angle_alpha   90.00
_cell.angle_beta   90.00
_cell.angle_gamma   90.00
#
_symmetry.space_group_name_H-M   'P 1'
#
loop_
_entity.id
_entity.type
_entity.pdbx_description
1 polymer ?
#
loop_
_entity_poly.entity_id
_entity_poly.type
_entity_poly.pdbx_seq_one_letter_code
_entity_poly.pdbx_strand_id
1 'polypeptide(L)'
;MTAESLPAELRRAVVRIARTPRLLVASDYDGTLAPIVDDPENARPSSESVGALRALAGLHETTAAVISGRALRDLATLSRLPSEVHLVGSHGSEFDVGFVHAIDERARALLRRLVAELEQITDDERGVMLEIKPASVAVHVRKAPRDVGARVLDAVRTGPASWDGVQVTEGKAVIELAVVATDKGRALDVLRRRVGATAALFLGDDVTDEKAFARLAGPDLGIKVGAGESIAEYRIRDTTDVATVLAFMVEQRQNWLYGGQAPAIERLSMLANERSVALVTPDAKLTWLCHPEADSAAVFADLLGGPTAGHFSIRPQRGGLPLGQRYLPGSMTVETRWSQLLITDYLDHGTEAHRTDVIRVISGAVPAVVEFAPRPEFGGVAVRLARTDDGLQVLGTSEPMVLRAPGVHFEISFDGVHESATAVVRPTDAQPVVLEFRCGTTELAEHPMPESQRRARALAYHAQW
;
A
#
# COMPACT_ATOMS: atom_id res chain seq x y z
N MET A 1 -10.13 6.99 -12.19
CA MET A 1 -9.59 5.80 -12.88
C MET A 1 -9.15 4.79 -11.84
N THR A 2 -9.21 3.50 -12.13
CA THR A 2 -8.85 2.44 -11.18
C THR A 2 -7.37 2.05 -11.33
N ALA A 3 -6.75 1.52 -10.28
CA ALA A 3 -5.37 1.05 -10.33
C ALA A 3 -5.12 0.02 -11.45
N GLU A 4 -6.15 -0.67 -11.93
CA GLU A 4 -6.09 -1.63 -13.05
C GLU A 4 -5.65 -1.00 -14.37
N SER A 5 -5.75 0.33 -14.54
CA SER A 5 -5.23 1.01 -15.72
C SER A 5 -3.70 1.14 -15.73
N LEU A 6 -3.03 0.89 -14.61
CA LEU A 6 -1.57 0.93 -14.51
C LEU A 6 -0.95 -0.40 -15.00
N PRO A 7 0.24 -0.35 -15.64
CA PRO A 7 0.97 -1.56 -16.01
C PRO A 7 1.14 -2.53 -14.82
N ALA A 8 0.98 -3.83 -15.07
CA ALA A 8 1.02 -4.85 -14.02
C ALA A 8 2.35 -4.87 -13.25
N GLU A 9 3.46 -4.63 -13.93
CA GLU A 9 4.79 -4.55 -13.30
C GLU A 9 4.92 -3.33 -12.39
N LEU A 10 4.43 -2.16 -12.82
CA LEU A 10 4.37 -0.96 -11.97
C LEU A 10 3.53 -1.20 -10.72
N ARG A 11 2.36 -1.86 -10.85
CA ARG A 11 1.55 -2.23 -9.67
C ARG A 11 2.32 -3.10 -8.69
N ARG A 12 3.05 -4.12 -9.18
CA ARG A 12 3.89 -4.98 -8.34
C ARG A 12 5.01 -4.20 -7.65
N ALA A 13 5.63 -3.25 -8.35
CA ALA A 13 6.66 -2.38 -7.77
C ALA A 13 6.08 -1.49 -6.65
N VAL A 14 4.91 -0.88 -6.87
CA VAL A 14 4.20 -0.09 -5.85
C VAL A 14 3.85 -0.94 -4.62
N VAL A 15 3.32 -2.15 -4.81
CA VAL A 15 3.03 -3.09 -3.70
C VAL A 15 4.30 -3.42 -2.91
N ARG A 16 5.43 -3.62 -3.59
CA ARG A 16 6.70 -3.96 -2.95
C ARG A 16 7.23 -2.80 -2.10
N ILE A 17 7.32 -1.59 -2.67
CA ILE A 17 7.89 -0.43 -1.96
C ILE A 17 6.97 0.03 -0.81
N ALA A 18 5.65 -0.13 -0.95
CA ALA A 18 4.67 0.17 0.11
C ALA A 18 4.88 -0.62 1.41
N ARG A 19 5.60 -1.76 1.35
CA ARG A 19 5.91 -2.63 2.50
C ARG A 19 7.24 -2.32 3.18
N THR A 20 7.94 -1.28 2.75
CA THR A 20 9.22 -0.89 3.35
C THR A 20 9.00 -0.24 4.73
N PRO A 21 9.90 -0.37 5.72
CA PRO A 21 9.67 0.16 7.05
C PRO A 21 9.32 1.66 7.07
N ARG A 22 10.16 2.48 6.43
CA ARG A 22 10.02 3.95 6.34
C ARG A 22 10.03 4.41 4.89
N LEU A 23 8.94 5.02 4.45
CA LEU A 23 8.74 5.37 3.04
C LEU A 23 8.73 6.89 2.84
N LEU A 24 9.58 7.37 1.92
CA LEU A 24 9.48 8.72 1.37
C LEU A 24 8.77 8.66 0.01
N VAL A 25 7.64 9.36 -0.11
CA VAL A 25 6.93 9.58 -1.38
C VAL A 25 7.19 11.01 -1.82
N ALA A 26 8.07 11.18 -2.80
CA ALA A 26 8.42 12.47 -3.35
C ALA A 26 7.93 12.61 -4.78
N SER A 27 7.59 13.83 -5.18
CA SER A 27 7.11 14.13 -6.53
C SER A 27 7.62 15.50 -6.99
N ASP A 28 7.87 15.64 -8.28
CA ASP A 28 7.93 16.94 -8.92
C ASP A 28 6.53 17.59 -8.96
N TYR A 29 6.50 18.91 -9.18
CA TYR A 29 5.28 19.70 -9.25
C TYR A 29 4.79 19.92 -10.68
N ASP A 30 5.50 20.74 -11.46
CA ASP A 30 5.12 21.08 -12.84
C ASP A 30 5.29 19.87 -13.74
N GLY A 31 4.36 19.63 -14.68
CA GLY A 31 4.38 18.47 -15.57
C GLY A 31 4.12 17.11 -14.91
N THR A 32 4.18 17.03 -13.58
CA THR A 32 3.96 15.82 -12.79
C THR A 32 2.67 15.89 -11.97
N LEU A 33 2.60 16.73 -10.93
CA LEU A 33 1.38 16.91 -10.14
C LEU A 33 0.40 17.88 -10.79
N ALA A 34 0.93 18.95 -11.37
CA ALA A 34 0.21 19.98 -12.09
C ALA A 34 0.51 19.90 -13.59
N PRO A 35 -0.48 19.96 -14.49
CA PRO A 35 -0.22 19.91 -15.93
C PRO A 35 0.59 21.13 -16.38
N ILE A 36 1.41 20.96 -17.43
CA ILE A 36 2.08 22.08 -18.09
C ILE A 36 1.02 22.96 -18.76
N VAL A 37 0.97 24.22 -18.37
CA VAL A 37 0.05 25.25 -18.89
C VAL A 37 0.82 26.44 -19.43
N ASP A 38 0.19 27.25 -20.28
CA ASP A 38 0.83 28.42 -20.88
C ASP A 38 1.16 29.53 -19.87
N ASP A 39 0.34 29.66 -18.83
CA ASP A 39 0.53 30.59 -17.73
C ASP A 39 0.89 29.82 -16.45
N PRO A 40 2.15 29.89 -15.98
CA PRO A 40 2.62 29.17 -14.80
C PRO A 40 1.82 29.44 -13.52
N GLU A 41 1.12 30.57 -13.40
CA GLU A 41 0.27 30.88 -12.24
C GLU A 41 -1.02 30.04 -12.19
N ASN A 42 -1.37 29.38 -13.30
CA ASN A 42 -2.55 28.52 -13.41
C ASN A 42 -2.22 27.02 -13.29
N ALA A 43 -0.96 26.66 -13.12
CA ALA A 43 -0.53 25.26 -12.94
C ALA A 43 -0.95 24.76 -11.55
N ARG A 44 -2.13 24.12 -11.47
CA ARG A 44 -2.69 23.57 -10.22
C ARG A 44 -2.75 22.05 -10.27
N PRO A 45 -2.41 21.36 -9.17
CA PRO A 45 -2.52 19.91 -9.11
C PRO A 45 -3.99 19.48 -9.06
N SER A 46 -4.25 18.25 -9.50
CA SER A 46 -5.58 17.64 -9.33
C SER A 46 -5.90 17.44 -7.85
N SER A 47 -7.18 17.55 -7.50
CA SER A 47 -7.68 17.33 -6.14
C SER A 47 -7.36 15.94 -5.61
N GLU A 48 -7.32 14.96 -6.51
CA GLU A 48 -7.01 13.56 -6.27
C GLU A 48 -5.55 13.40 -5.84
N SER A 49 -4.61 14.06 -6.53
CA SER A 49 -3.19 14.04 -6.15
C SER A 49 -2.96 14.74 -4.80
N VAL A 50 -3.61 15.88 -4.57
CA VAL A 50 -3.55 16.60 -3.29
C VAL A 50 -4.12 15.74 -2.16
N GLY A 51 -5.27 15.08 -2.38
CA GLY A 51 -5.89 14.18 -1.43
C GLY A 51 -5.02 12.97 -1.10
N ALA A 52 -4.38 12.37 -2.11
CA ALA A 52 -3.49 11.24 -1.94
C ALA A 52 -2.21 11.61 -1.19
N LEU A 53 -1.55 12.73 -1.52
CA LEU A 53 -0.38 13.22 -0.78
C LEU A 53 -0.72 13.56 0.66
N ARG A 54 -1.89 14.17 0.92
CA ARG A 54 -2.38 14.40 2.29
C ARG A 54 -2.56 13.09 3.04
N ALA A 55 -3.19 12.10 2.42
CA ALA A 55 -3.40 10.80 3.04
C ALA A 55 -2.06 10.13 3.37
N LEU A 56 -1.11 10.12 2.42
CA LEU A 56 0.24 9.57 2.63
C LEU A 56 0.99 10.28 3.75
N ALA A 57 0.92 11.61 3.83
CA ALA A 57 1.56 12.39 4.88
C ALA A 57 0.99 12.10 6.29
N GLY A 58 -0.27 11.67 6.36
CA GLY A 58 -0.93 11.29 7.61
C GLY A 58 -0.65 9.85 8.06
N LEU A 59 0.01 9.03 7.26
CA LEU A 59 0.30 7.63 7.59
C LEU A 59 1.56 7.51 8.44
N HIS A 60 1.54 6.56 9.38
CA HIS A 60 2.71 6.24 10.21
C HIS A 60 3.91 5.77 9.36
N GLU A 61 5.13 6.09 9.79
CA GLU A 61 6.39 5.83 9.05
C GLU A 61 6.33 6.20 7.54
N THR A 62 5.55 7.21 7.17
CA THR A 62 5.38 7.64 5.77
C THR A 62 5.54 9.15 5.69
N THR A 63 6.34 9.60 4.73
CA THR A 63 6.58 11.03 4.49
C THR A 63 6.20 11.34 3.06
N ALA A 64 5.41 12.40 2.84
CA ALA A 64 5.15 12.93 1.52
C ALA A 64 5.91 14.24 1.29
N ALA A 65 6.44 14.44 0.09
CA ALA A 65 7.18 15.64 -0.28
C ALA A 65 6.94 16.06 -1.74
N VAL A 66 7.05 17.35 -2.00
CA VAL A 66 7.07 17.93 -3.34
C VAL A 66 8.35 18.71 -3.54
N ILE A 67 9.12 18.36 -4.58
CA ILE A 67 10.39 19.00 -4.92
C ILE A 67 10.22 19.71 -6.26
N SER A 68 10.26 21.04 -6.27
CA SER A 68 10.02 21.85 -7.46
C SER A 68 11.15 22.86 -7.71
N GLY A 69 11.26 23.30 -8.97
CA GLY A 69 12.04 24.48 -9.36
C GLY A 69 11.42 25.82 -8.96
N ARG A 70 10.11 25.84 -8.63
CA ARG A 70 9.40 27.06 -8.20
C ARG A 70 9.93 27.58 -6.87
N ALA A 71 9.84 28.90 -6.67
CA ALA A 71 10.09 29.49 -5.35
C ALA A 71 9.13 28.86 -4.33
N LEU A 72 9.60 28.66 -3.09
CA LEU A 72 8.82 27.93 -2.08
C LEU A 72 7.47 28.59 -1.79
N ARG A 73 7.43 29.93 -1.78
CA ARG A 73 6.21 30.71 -1.56
C ARG A 73 5.16 30.47 -2.66
N ASP A 74 5.60 30.40 -3.90
CA ASP A 74 4.71 30.19 -5.05
C ASP A 74 4.22 28.74 -5.08
N LEU A 75 5.12 27.79 -4.82
CA LEU A 75 4.77 26.38 -4.67
C LEU A 75 3.72 26.18 -3.58
N ALA A 76 3.90 26.78 -2.39
CA ALA A 76 2.95 26.69 -1.30
C ALA A 76 1.58 27.29 -1.66
N THR A 77 1.59 28.45 -2.33
CA THR A 77 0.36 29.17 -2.71
C THR A 77 -0.45 28.41 -3.77
N LEU A 78 0.23 27.88 -4.79
CA LEU A 78 -0.42 27.21 -5.92
C LEU A 78 -0.85 25.78 -5.60
N SER A 79 0.02 25.02 -4.91
CA SER A 79 -0.24 23.61 -4.63
C SER A 79 -1.38 23.40 -3.63
N ARG A 80 -1.56 24.34 -2.70
CA ARG A 80 -2.51 24.24 -1.56
C ARG A 80 -2.40 22.91 -0.82
N LEU A 81 -1.18 22.35 -0.80
CA LEU A 81 -0.88 21.13 -0.08
C LEU A 81 -0.95 21.40 1.43
N PRO A 82 -1.36 20.40 2.23
CA PRO A 82 -1.40 20.53 3.68
C PRO A 82 0.03 20.67 4.24
N SER A 83 0.15 21.26 5.43
CA SER A 83 1.44 21.51 6.10
C SER A 83 2.27 20.25 6.37
N GLU A 84 1.63 19.09 6.37
CA GLU A 84 2.19 17.77 6.59
C GLU A 84 2.98 17.27 5.38
N VAL A 85 2.78 17.85 4.20
CA VAL A 85 3.57 17.55 2.99
C VAL A 85 4.75 18.50 2.93
N HIS A 86 5.97 17.95 2.92
CA HIS A 86 7.18 18.76 2.82
C HIS A 86 7.28 19.43 1.46
N LEU A 87 7.47 20.75 1.46
CA LEU A 87 7.66 21.52 0.25
C LEU A 87 9.12 21.91 0.10
N VAL A 88 9.67 21.64 -1.08
CA VAL A 88 11.03 22.00 -1.45
C VAL A 88 10.99 22.82 -2.75
N GLY A 89 11.42 24.08 -2.68
CA GLY A 89 11.46 25.01 -3.80
C GLY A 89 12.88 25.27 -4.31
N SER A 90 12.97 26.07 -5.37
CA SER A 90 14.21 26.55 -5.99
C SER A 90 15.21 25.42 -6.26
N HIS A 91 14.69 24.34 -6.87
CA HIS A 91 15.40 23.10 -7.23
C HIS A 91 16.14 22.43 -6.08
N GLY A 92 15.57 22.48 -4.87
CA GLY A 92 16.21 21.85 -3.71
C GLY A 92 16.96 22.81 -2.80
N SER A 93 16.87 24.11 -3.03
CA SER A 93 17.58 25.10 -2.21
C SER A 93 16.73 25.58 -1.03
N GLU A 94 15.41 25.65 -1.19
CA GLU A 94 14.45 26.13 -0.19
C GLU A 94 13.62 24.98 0.38
N PHE A 95 13.53 24.84 1.70
CA PHE A 95 12.60 23.91 2.35
C PHE A 95 11.62 24.69 3.21
N ASP A 96 10.44 24.11 3.43
CA ASP A 96 9.43 24.54 4.42
C ASP A 96 10.03 24.88 5.81
N VAL A 97 11.15 24.26 6.18
CA VAL A 97 11.87 24.49 7.45
C VAL A 97 13.20 25.27 7.31
N GLY A 98 13.45 25.92 6.16
CA GLY A 98 14.64 26.73 5.88
C GLY A 98 15.46 26.25 4.67
N PHE A 99 16.49 26.98 4.26
CA PHE A 99 17.31 26.58 3.12
C PHE A 99 18.28 25.44 3.47
N VAL A 100 18.50 24.46 2.58
CA VAL A 100 19.58 23.45 2.75
C VAL A 100 20.96 24.09 2.62
N HIS A 101 21.06 25.10 1.77
CA HIS A 101 22.19 26.03 1.73
C HIS A 101 21.61 27.42 1.90
N ALA A 102 21.83 28.06 3.06
CA ALA A 102 21.64 29.50 3.13
C ALA A 102 22.39 30.10 1.93
N ILE A 103 21.68 30.83 1.06
CA ILE A 103 22.32 31.54 -0.05
C ILE A 103 23.40 32.40 0.61
N ASP A 104 24.66 32.04 0.41
CA ASP A 104 25.76 32.73 1.07
C ASP A 104 25.90 34.15 0.47
N GLU A 105 26.66 35.02 1.12
CA GLU A 105 26.77 36.40 0.65
C GLU A 105 27.41 36.48 -0.75
N ARG A 106 28.21 35.48 -1.14
CA ARG A 106 28.81 35.37 -2.46
C ARG A 106 27.76 35.08 -3.53
N ALA A 107 26.88 34.10 -3.31
CA ALA A 107 25.79 33.77 -4.21
C ALA A 107 24.77 34.92 -4.31
N ARG A 108 24.45 35.61 -3.21
CA ARG A 108 23.59 36.82 -3.25
C ARG A 108 24.22 37.94 -4.07
N ALA A 109 25.52 38.19 -3.89
CA ALA A 109 26.23 39.19 -4.67
C ALA A 109 26.27 38.83 -6.17
N LEU A 110 26.48 37.55 -6.49
CA LEU A 110 26.42 37.05 -7.86
C LEU A 110 25.02 37.22 -8.45
N LEU A 111 23.96 36.89 -7.71
CA LEU A 111 22.57 37.07 -8.17
C LEU A 111 22.26 38.55 -8.45
N ARG A 112 22.64 39.46 -7.54
CA ARG A 112 22.46 40.90 -7.75
C ARG A 112 23.17 41.39 -9.02
N ARG A 113 24.39 40.92 -9.26
CA ARG A 113 25.16 41.24 -10.47
C ARG A 113 24.48 40.67 -11.72
N LEU A 114 23.95 39.45 -11.62
CA LEU A 114 23.31 38.75 -12.73
C LEU A 114 21.99 39.41 -13.13
N VAL A 115 21.17 39.84 -12.15
CA VAL A 115 19.96 40.65 -12.38
C VAL A 115 20.32 41.94 -13.11
N ALA A 116 21.30 42.71 -12.61
CA ALA A 116 21.67 44.00 -13.20
C ALA A 116 22.16 43.86 -14.66
N GLU A 117 22.93 42.82 -14.96
CA GLU A 117 23.40 42.54 -16.33
C GLU A 117 22.25 42.13 -17.25
N LEU A 118 21.37 41.25 -16.77
CA LEU A 118 20.21 40.82 -17.56
C LEU A 118 19.23 41.96 -17.82
N GLU A 119 19.01 42.83 -16.83
CA GLU A 119 18.22 44.05 -17.03
C GLU A 119 18.80 44.89 -18.17
N GLN A 120 20.11 45.07 -18.24
CA GLN A 120 20.77 45.77 -19.35
C GLN A 120 20.63 45.04 -20.70
N ILE A 121 20.75 43.72 -20.73
CA ILE A 121 20.61 42.93 -21.97
C ILE A 121 19.17 42.97 -22.50
N THR A 122 18.19 43.02 -21.60
CA THR A 122 16.76 43.00 -21.95
C THR A 122 16.11 44.38 -22.03
N ASP A 123 16.86 45.44 -21.76
CA ASP A 123 16.35 46.81 -21.74
C ASP A 123 15.73 47.18 -23.11
N ASP A 124 14.52 47.73 -23.08
CA ASP A 124 13.70 48.06 -24.27
C ASP A 124 13.39 46.91 -25.25
N GLU A 125 13.71 45.65 -24.92
CA GLU A 125 13.46 44.50 -25.81
C GLU A 125 12.00 44.02 -25.73
N ARG A 126 11.23 44.36 -26.77
CA ARG A 126 9.79 44.10 -26.83
C ARG A 126 9.49 42.59 -26.78
N GLY A 127 8.77 42.15 -25.75
CA GLY A 127 8.31 40.77 -25.59
C GLY A 127 9.30 39.83 -24.89
N VAL A 128 10.41 40.36 -24.39
CA VAL A 128 11.32 39.65 -23.47
C VAL A 128 10.86 39.89 -22.03
N MET A 129 10.96 38.88 -21.17
CA MET A 129 10.56 38.97 -19.78
C MET A 129 11.61 38.34 -18.87
N LEU A 130 12.01 39.08 -17.83
CA LEU A 130 12.86 38.57 -16.76
C LEU A 130 12.01 38.07 -15.60
N GLU A 131 12.30 36.87 -15.12
CA GLU A 131 11.69 36.29 -13.92
C GLU A 131 12.80 36.08 -12.88
N ILE A 132 12.77 36.88 -11.81
CA ILE A 132 13.76 36.81 -10.72
C ILE A 132 13.25 35.85 -9.65
N LYS A 133 13.98 34.76 -9.43
CA LYS A 133 13.75 33.79 -8.36
C LYS A 133 14.77 33.99 -7.24
N PRO A 134 14.57 33.43 -6.04
CA PRO A 134 15.46 33.66 -4.89
C PRO A 134 16.94 33.30 -5.14
N ALA A 135 17.23 32.35 -6.03
CA ALA A 135 18.59 31.88 -6.35
C ALA A 135 18.89 31.78 -7.86
N SER A 136 18.01 32.29 -8.72
CA SER A 136 18.18 32.23 -10.19
C SER A 136 17.43 33.37 -10.88
N VAL A 137 17.74 33.60 -12.15
CA VAL A 137 16.98 34.49 -13.03
C VAL A 137 16.70 33.75 -14.34
N ALA A 138 15.45 33.78 -14.80
CA ALA A 138 15.05 33.21 -16.08
C ALA A 138 14.73 34.32 -17.09
N VAL A 139 15.24 34.14 -18.31
CA VAL A 139 15.03 35.06 -19.44
C VAL A 139 14.08 34.40 -20.44
N HIS A 140 12.84 34.86 -20.48
CA HIS A 140 11.79 34.33 -21.37
C HIS A 140 11.69 35.14 -22.64
N VAL A 141 11.80 34.48 -23.80
CA VAL A 141 11.69 35.15 -25.13
C VAL A 141 10.50 34.64 -25.96
N ARG A 142 9.59 33.87 -25.35
CA ARG A 142 8.45 33.26 -26.05
C ARG A 142 7.52 34.28 -26.74
N LYS A 143 7.40 35.49 -26.18
CA LYS A 143 6.56 36.58 -26.70
C LYS A 143 7.34 37.58 -27.56
N ALA A 144 8.66 37.41 -27.70
CA ALA A 144 9.51 38.29 -28.48
C ALA A 144 9.47 37.94 -29.98
N PRO A 145 9.67 38.92 -30.88
CA PRO A 145 10.01 38.66 -32.27
C PRO A 145 11.20 37.68 -32.37
N ARG A 146 11.20 36.78 -33.37
CA ARG A 146 12.20 35.69 -33.46
C ARG A 146 13.64 36.17 -33.51
N ASP A 147 13.89 37.26 -34.22
CA ASP A 147 15.18 37.93 -34.35
C ASP A 147 15.64 38.55 -33.02
N VAL A 148 14.72 39.23 -32.32
CA VAL A 148 14.97 39.79 -30.97
C VAL A 148 15.28 38.68 -29.98
N GLY A 149 14.42 37.65 -29.92
CA GLY A 149 14.60 36.51 -29.02
C GLY A 149 15.92 35.79 -29.27
N ALA A 150 16.29 35.54 -30.53
CA ALA A 150 17.57 34.93 -30.86
C ALA A 150 18.76 35.77 -30.41
N ARG A 151 18.74 37.09 -30.65
CA ARG A 151 19.80 38.02 -30.24
C ARG A 151 19.97 38.08 -28.72
N VAL A 152 18.85 38.15 -27.98
CA VAL A 152 18.87 38.21 -26.51
C VAL A 152 19.41 36.91 -25.92
N LEU A 153 18.93 35.75 -26.40
CA LEU A 153 19.44 34.47 -25.92
C LEU A 153 20.94 34.30 -26.24
N ASP A 154 21.41 34.78 -27.39
CA ASP A 154 22.84 34.74 -27.74
C ASP A 154 23.69 35.66 -26.85
N ALA A 155 23.21 36.86 -26.53
CA ALA A 155 23.85 37.76 -25.57
C ALA A 155 23.92 37.15 -24.16
N VAL A 156 22.85 36.49 -23.71
CA VAL A 156 22.83 35.77 -22.43
C VAL A 156 23.85 34.63 -22.43
N ARG A 157 23.90 33.82 -23.50
CA ARG A 157 24.85 32.70 -23.66
C ARG A 157 26.31 33.13 -23.66
N THR A 158 26.63 34.21 -24.34
CA THR A 158 27.99 34.70 -24.49
C THR A 158 28.45 35.59 -23.33
N GLY A 159 27.50 36.17 -22.58
CA GLY A 159 27.74 36.99 -21.40
C GLY A 159 27.53 36.24 -20.08
N PRO A 160 26.45 36.53 -19.34
CA PRO A 160 26.25 36.06 -17.96
C PRO A 160 26.19 34.55 -17.79
N ALA A 161 25.82 33.79 -18.83
CA ALA A 161 25.84 32.33 -18.80
C ALA A 161 27.25 31.72 -18.69
N SER A 162 28.30 32.48 -19.02
CA SER A 162 29.70 32.03 -18.97
C SER A 162 30.39 32.33 -17.63
N TRP A 163 29.71 33.01 -16.71
CA TRP A 163 30.31 33.48 -15.46
C TRP A 163 30.58 32.33 -14.47
N ASP A 164 31.69 32.43 -13.74
CA ASP A 164 32.01 31.48 -12.67
C ASP A 164 30.91 31.48 -11.58
N GLY A 165 30.45 30.28 -11.22
CA GLY A 165 29.36 30.08 -10.27
C GLY A 165 27.94 30.18 -10.84
N VAL A 166 27.78 30.40 -12.16
CA VAL A 166 26.48 30.40 -12.84
C VAL A 166 26.22 29.04 -13.48
N GLN A 167 25.07 28.43 -13.16
CA GLN A 167 24.57 27.22 -13.79
C GLN A 167 23.47 27.57 -14.80
N VAL A 168 23.61 27.06 -16.01
CA VAL A 168 22.73 27.37 -17.14
C VAL A 168 21.81 26.18 -17.40
N THR A 169 20.51 26.44 -17.44
CA THR A 169 19.50 25.50 -17.92
C THR A 169 18.82 26.12 -19.14
N GLU A 170 18.92 25.45 -20.30
CA GLU A 170 18.24 25.87 -21.52
C GLU A 170 16.90 25.16 -21.67
N GLY A 171 15.84 25.95 -21.85
CA GLY A 171 14.50 25.46 -22.16
C GLY A 171 13.99 25.98 -23.50
N LYS A 172 12.76 25.60 -23.86
CA LYS A 172 12.14 26.06 -25.10
C LYS A 172 11.78 27.55 -24.99
N ALA A 173 12.58 28.41 -25.63
CA ALA A 173 12.45 29.87 -25.60
C ALA A 173 12.67 30.51 -24.22
N VAL A 174 13.52 29.90 -23.39
CA VAL A 174 13.95 30.42 -22.08
C VAL A 174 15.38 29.96 -21.76
N ILE A 175 16.17 30.83 -21.11
CA ILE A 175 17.42 30.44 -20.44
C ILE A 175 17.30 30.80 -18.96
N GLU A 176 17.55 29.83 -18.08
CA GLU A 176 17.63 30.05 -16.63
C GLU A 176 19.09 30.02 -16.16
N LEU A 177 19.45 31.03 -15.37
CA LEU A 177 20.78 31.22 -14.79
C LEU A 177 20.68 31.14 -13.27
N ALA A 178 21.16 30.04 -12.68
CA ALA A 178 21.15 29.82 -11.24
C ALA A 178 22.52 30.08 -10.60
N VAL A 179 22.53 30.69 -9.42
CA VAL A 179 23.77 30.99 -8.65
C VAL A 179 24.01 30.00 -7.52
N VAL A 180 23.11 29.04 -7.35
CA VAL A 180 23.23 27.89 -6.44
C VAL A 180 23.07 26.63 -7.26
N ALA A 181 23.80 25.58 -6.90
CA ALA A 181 23.68 24.30 -7.58
C ALA A 181 22.26 23.74 -7.44
N THR A 182 21.55 23.63 -8.57
CA THR A 182 20.19 23.08 -8.64
C THR A 182 20.28 21.55 -8.79
N ASP A 183 19.87 20.83 -7.75
CA ASP A 183 19.96 19.37 -7.71
C ASP A 183 18.80 18.77 -6.90
N LYS A 184 17.72 18.41 -7.62
CA LYS A 184 16.57 17.67 -7.05
C LYS A 184 17.01 16.35 -6.43
N GLY A 185 18.05 15.71 -6.96
CA GLY A 185 18.63 14.50 -6.37
C GLY A 185 19.26 14.76 -5.00
N ARG A 186 19.99 15.86 -4.85
CA ARG A 186 20.52 16.26 -3.53
C ARG A 186 19.40 16.62 -2.55
N ALA A 187 18.33 17.27 -3.01
CA ALA A 187 17.16 17.54 -2.20
C ALA A 187 16.51 16.25 -1.69
N LEU A 188 16.34 15.27 -2.59
CA LEU A 188 15.83 13.94 -2.26
C LEU A 188 16.72 13.24 -1.22
N ASP A 189 18.05 13.28 -1.38
CA ASP A 189 19.01 12.70 -0.42
C ASP A 189 18.90 13.36 0.96
N VAL A 190 18.74 14.69 1.01
CA VAL A 190 18.58 15.42 2.27
C VAL A 190 17.28 15.03 2.96
N LEU A 191 16.16 15.00 2.23
CA LEU A 191 14.87 14.57 2.79
C LEU A 191 14.97 13.14 3.29
N ARG A 192 15.48 12.21 2.47
CA ARG A 192 15.64 10.80 2.81
C ARG A 192 16.43 10.62 4.11
N ARG A 193 17.57 11.30 4.26
CA ARG A 193 18.38 11.24 5.48
C ARG A 193 17.65 11.83 6.69
N ARG A 194 16.97 12.98 6.50
CA ARG A 194 16.28 13.68 7.58
C ARG A 194 15.15 12.85 8.19
N VAL A 195 14.36 12.17 7.34
CA VAL A 195 13.24 11.33 7.79
C VAL A 195 13.63 9.88 8.03
N GLY A 196 14.88 9.52 7.76
CA GLY A 196 15.37 8.15 7.91
C GLY A 196 14.73 7.14 6.93
N ALA A 197 14.22 7.59 5.78
CA ALA A 197 13.50 6.71 4.86
C ALA A 197 14.38 5.55 4.37
N THR A 198 13.84 4.33 4.50
CA THR A 198 14.47 3.10 4.02
C THR A 198 14.31 2.92 2.51
N ALA A 199 13.25 3.49 1.93
CA ALA A 199 13.03 3.54 0.50
C ALA A 199 12.38 4.86 0.06
N ALA A 200 12.59 5.24 -1.19
CA ALA A 200 12.00 6.44 -1.79
C ALA A 200 11.27 6.12 -3.11
N LEU A 201 10.05 6.63 -3.24
CA LEU A 201 9.36 6.80 -4.51
C LEU A 201 9.65 8.23 -5.03
N PHE A 202 10.03 8.36 -6.30
CA PHE A 202 10.10 9.67 -6.97
C PHE A 202 9.33 9.67 -8.29
N LEU A 203 8.48 10.68 -8.47
CA LEU A 203 7.74 10.97 -9.72
C LEU A 203 8.28 12.26 -10.34
N GLY A 204 8.57 12.27 -11.64
CA GLY A 204 9.07 13.46 -12.34
C GLY A 204 8.88 13.37 -13.85
N ASP A 205 8.89 14.50 -14.56
CA ASP A 205 8.62 14.59 -16.00
C ASP A 205 9.75 15.23 -16.83
N ASP A 206 10.71 15.92 -16.23
CA ASP A 206 11.69 16.71 -16.98
C ASP A 206 13.15 16.27 -16.75
N VAL A 207 14.07 16.82 -17.54
CA VAL A 207 15.51 16.53 -17.49
C VAL A 207 16.12 16.83 -16.11
N THR A 208 15.51 17.72 -15.33
CA THR A 208 15.97 18.01 -13.96
C THR A 208 15.67 16.88 -12.98
N ASP A 209 14.64 16.06 -13.26
CA ASP A 209 14.25 14.90 -12.46
C ASP A 209 15.16 13.70 -12.67
N GLU A 210 15.85 13.63 -13.81
CA GLU A 210 16.86 12.60 -14.07
C GLU A 210 17.97 12.60 -13.01
N LYS A 211 18.31 13.78 -12.46
CA LYS A 211 19.23 13.89 -11.32
C LYS A 211 18.68 13.24 -10.05
N ALA A 212 17.36 13.26 -9.85
CA ALA A 212 16.71 12.58 -8.73
C ALA A 212 16.63 11.07 -8.97
N PHE A 213 16.25 10.64 -10.18
CA PHE A 213 16.26 9.23 -10.55
C PHE A 213 17.65 8.59 -10.39
N ALA A 214 18.73 9.32 -10.70
CA ALA A 214 20.10 8.83 -10.56
C ALA A 214 20.53 8.58 -9.10
N ARG A 215 19.78 9.08 -8.11
CA ARG A 215 20.01 8.81 -6.68
C ARG A 215 19.27 7.59 -6.17
N LEU A 216 18.27 7.11 -6.90
CA LEU A 216 17.45 5.97 -6.50
C LEU A 216 18.26 4.68 -6.63
N ALA A 217 18.19 3.83 -5.60
CA ALA A 217 18.87 2.54 -5.58
C ALA A 217 18.14 1.51 -4.72
N GLY A 218 18.39 0.22 -4.96
CA GLY A 218 17.83 -0.86 -4.16
C GLY A 218 16.31 -0.93 -4.26
N PRO A 219 15.54 -0.83 -3.16
CA PRO A 219 14.08 -0.92 -3.17
C PRO A 219 13.37 0.36 -3.62
N ASP A 220 14.12 1.41 -3.96
CA ASP A 220 13.58 2.68 -4.43
C ASP A 220 12.83 2.54 -5.77
N LEU A 221 11.92 3.47 -6.05
CA LEU A 221 11.06 3.42 -7.24
C LEU A 221 11.02 4.77 -7.94
N GLY A 222 11.57 4.82 -9.16
CA GLY A 222 11.51 5.99 -10.03
C GLY A 222 10.46 5.83 -11.11
N ILE A 223 9.62 6.85 -11.30
CA ILE A 223 8.55 6.85 -12.30
C ILE A 223 8.62 8.13 -13.15
N LYS A 224 8.90 7.97 -14.45
CA LYS A 224 8.85 9.06 -15.43
C LYS A 224 7.40 9.35 -15.85
N VAL A 225 7.02 10.62 -15.85
CA VAL A 225 5.73 11.10 -16.39
C VAL A 225 5.92 11.60 -17.81
N GLY A 226 5.05 11.22 -18.73
CA GLY A 226 5.09 11.68 -20.12
C GLY A 226 6.17 10.99 -20.97
N ALA A 227 6.45 11.57 -22.14
CA ALA A 227 7.40 11.04 -23.12
C ALA A 227 8.87 11.47 -22.82
N GLY A 228 9.81 11.12 -23.71
CA GLY A 228 11.23 11.49 -23.61
C GLY A 228 12.11 10.41 -23.00
N GLU A 229 13.42 10.48 -23.22
CA GLU A 229 14.39 9.55 -22.62
C GLU A 229 14.41 9.71 -21.09
N SER A 230 14.63 8.61 -20.36
CA SER A 230 14.70 8.62 -18.91
C SER A 230 15.42 7.37 -18.38
N ILE A 231 16.14 7.52 -17.27
CA ILE A 231 16.71 6.39 -16.51
C ILE A 231 15.73 5.77 -15.53
N ALA A 232 14.54 6.35 -15.33
CA ALA A 232 13.51 5.78 -14.47
C ALA A 232 13.04 4.42 -15.02
N GLU A 233 12.91 3.43 -14.13
CA GLU A 233 12.53 2.06 -14.49
C GLU A 233 11.10 1.98 -15.04
N TYR A 234 10.19 2.83 -14.54
CA TYR A 234 8.79 2.82 -14.93
C TYR A 234 8.37 4.16 -15.53
N ARG A 235 7.30 4.12 -16.33
CA ARG A 235 6.72 5.29 -16.99
C ARG A 235 5.20 5.29 -16.91
N ILE A 236 4.64 6.47 -16.77
CA ILE A 236 3.21 6.75 -16.84
C ILE A 236 2.94 7.91 -17.81
N ARG A 237 1.69 8.05 -18.27
CA ARG A 237 1.39 8.91 -19.43
C ARG A 237 1.33 10.39 -19.07
N ASP A 238 0.66 10.71 -17.98
CA ASP A 238 0.30 12.07 -17.62
C ASP A 238 -0.02 12.23 -16.13
N THR A 239 -0.42 13.44 -15.75
CA THR A 239 -0.77 13.83 -14.37
C THR A 239 -2.00 13.08 -13.82
N THR A 240 -2.84 12.47 -14.66
CA THR A 240 -3.97 11.63 -14.22
C THR A 240 -3.48 10.26 -13.77
N ASP A 241 -2.49 9.69 -14.47
CA ASP A 241 -1.84 8.47 -14.04
C ASP A 241 -1.04 8.71 -12.74
N VAL A 242 -0.48 9.90 -12.53
CA VAL A 242 0.18 10.29 -11.26
C VAL A 242 -0.79 10.19 -10.09
N ALA A 243 -1.98 10.77 -10.23
CA ALA A 243 -3.04 10.66 -9.22
C ALA A 243 -3.42 9.19 -8.94
N THR A 244 -3.46 8.36 -9.99
CA THR A 244 -3.79 6.93 -9.89
C THR A 244 -2.70 6.15 -9.13
N VAL A 245 -1.42 6.42 -9.42
CA VAL A 245 -0.27 5.83 -8.70
C VAL A 245 -0.28 6.23 -7.22
N LEU A 246 -0.47 7.51 -6.92
CA LEU A 246 -0.51 8.01 -5.54
C LEU A 246 -1.68 7.42 -4.75
N ALA A 247 -2.88 7.35 -5.34
CA ALA A 247 -4.04 6.72 -4.71
C ALA A 247 -3.81 5.23 -4.45
N PHE A 248 -3.23 4.50 -5.41
CA PHE A 248 -2.88 3.11 -5.22
C PHE A 248 -1.80 2.93 -4.14
N MET A 249 -0.81 3.83 -4.06
CA MET A 249 0.18 3.84 -2.99
C MET A 249 -0.46 4.03 -1.61
N VAL A 250 -1.43 4.94 -1.46
CA VAL A 250 -2.18 5.12 -0.20
C VAL A 250 -2.80 3.80 0.24
N GLU A 251 -3.54 3.14 -0.67
CA GLU A 251 -4.22 1.88 -0.39
C GLU A 251 -3.23 0.80 0.05
N GLN A 252 -2.15 0.59 -0.71
CA GLN A 252 -1.17 -0.45 -0.39
C GLN A 252 -0.40 -0.15 0.91
N ARG A 253 -0.08 1.12 1.17
CA ARG A 253 0.61 1.55 2.39
C ARG A 253 -0.28 1.39 3.61
N GLN A 254 -1.57 1.77 3.53
CA GLN A 254 -2.55 1.54 4.59
C GLN A 254 -2.73 0.05 4.87
N ASN A 255 -2.88 -0.76 3.82
CA ASN A 255 -3.00 -2.20 3.95
C ASN A 255 -1.78 -2.83 4.63
N TRP A 256 -0.58 -2.31 4.38
CA TRP A 256 0.61 -2.80 5.07
C TRP A 256 0.69 -2.32 6.52
N LEU A 257 0.45 -1.02 6.79
CA LEU A 257 0.58 -0.44 8.13
C LEU A 257 -0.47 -0.94 9.12
N TYR A 258 -1.70 -1.09 8.66
CA TYR A 258 -2.84 -1.39 9.52
C TYR A 258 -3.35 -2.82 9.39
N GLY A 259 -2.68 -3.65 8.58
CA GLY A 259 -3.17 -4.97 8.23
C GLY A 259 -4.48 -4.84 7.47
N GLY A 260 -4.40 -4.61 6.17
CA GLY A 260 -5.58 -4.49 5.31
C GLY A 260 -6.48 -5.69 5.55
N GLN A 261 -7.67 -5.46 6.10
CA GLN A 261 -8.68 -6.46 6.47
C GLN A 261 -8.51 -7.20 7.82
N ALA A 262 -7.51 -6.92 8.64
CA ALA A 262 -7.39 -7.55 9.96
C ALA A 262 -8.47 -6.99 10.92
N PRO A 263 -9.36 -7.82 11.49
CA PRO A 263 -10.29 -7.36 12.51
C PRO A 263 -9.54 -6.83 13.73
N ALA A 264 -10.00 -5.72 14.30
CA ALA A 264 -9.48 -5.22 15.56
C ALA A 264 -9.56 -6.30 16.65
N ILE A 265 -8.56 -6.38 17.52
CA ILE A 265 -8.39 -7.50 18.45
C ILE A 265 -9.61 -7.69 19.36
N GLU A 266 -10.27 -6.61 19.77
CA GLU A 266 -11.48 -6.61 20.60
C GLU A 266 -12.71 -7.18 19.89
N ARG A 267 -12.64 -7.37 18.57
CA ARG A 267 -13.70 -7.97 17.75
C ARG A 267 -13.43 -9.44 17.44
N LEU A 268 -12.28 -9.99 17.82
CA LEU A 268 -11.98 -11.41 17.67
C LEU A 268 -12.62 -12.19 18.81
N SER A 269 -13.26 -13.30 18.45
CA SER A 269 -13.74 -14.29 19.42
C SER A 269 -12.74 -15.44 19.52
N MET A 270 -12.49 -15.90 20.73
CA MET A 270 -11.54 -16.95 21.05
C MET A 270 -12.28 -18.26 21.34
N LEU A 271 -11.96 -19.31 20.59
CA LEU A 271 -12.33 -20.68 20.94
C LEU A 271 -11.20 -21.26 21.80
N ALA A 272 -11.54 -22.01 22.84
CA ALA A 272 -10.55 -22.65 23.68
C ALA A 272 -11.03 -24.02 24.19
N ASN A 273 -10.10 -24.96 24.32
CA ASN A 273 -10.24 -26.16 25.14
C ASN A 273 -9.08 -26.22 26.16
N GLU A 274 -8.76 -27.39 26.72
CA GLU A 274 -7.71 -27.54 27.73
C GLU A 274 -6.28 -27.27 27.22
N ARG A 275 -6.06 -27.26 25.90
CA ARG A 275 -4.72 -27.28 25.29
C ARG A 275 -4.50 -26.28 24.17
N SER A 276 -5.56 -25.94 23.44
CA SER A 276 -5.48 -25.20 22.19
C SER A 276 -6.42 -24.01 22.21
N VAL A 277 -6.08 -23.04 21.38
CA VAL A 277 -6.82 -21.80 21.17
C VAL A 277 -6.96 -21.55 19.68
N ALA A 278 -8.10 -20.99 19.28
CA ALA A 278 -8.31 -20.52 17.91
C ALA A 278 -9.03 -19.17 17.92
N LEU A 279 -8.79 -18.33 16.91
CA LEU A 279 -9.43 -17.02 16.79
C LEU A 279 -10.38 -17.00 15.60
N VAL A 280 -11.59 -16.49 15.84
CA VAL A 280 -12.68 -16.37 14.88
C VAL A 280 -13.05 -14.90 14.74
N THR A 281 -13.16 -14.42 13.49
CA THR A 281 -13.60 -13.07 13.17
C THR A 281 -15.12 -12.91 13.36
N PRO A 282 -15.66 -11.67 13.43
CA PRO A 282 -17.11 -11.44 13.56
C PRO A 282 -17.97 -12.08 12.46
N ASP A 283 -17.38 -12.33 11.29
CA ASP A 283 -18.01 -12.95 10.11
C ASP A 283 -17.71 -14.46 9.96
N ALA A 284 -17.37 -15.13 11.08
CA ALA A 284 -17.12 -16.57 11.16
C ALA A 284 -15.97 -17.08 10.27
N LYS A 285 -14.90 -16.31 10.14
CA LYS A 285 -13.63 -16.78 9.60
C LYS A 285 -12.70 -17.20 10.74
N LEU A 286 -12.31 -18.47 10.78
CA LEU A 286 -11.22 -18.95 11.63
C LEU A 286 -9.91 -18.42 11.02
N THR A 287 -9.32 -17.42 11.68
CA THR A 287 -8.17 -16.64 11.16
C THR A 287 -6.86 -17.02 11.86
N TRP A 288 -6.95 -17.68 13.02
CA TRP A 288 -5.80 -18.20 13.75
C TRP A 288 -6.09 -19.57 14.36
N LEU A 289 -5.17 -20.51 14.19
CA LEU A 289 -5.16 -21.81 14.88
C LEU A 289 -3.74 -22.35 14.87
N CYS A 290 -3.24 -22.75 16.04
CA CYS A 290 -2.01 -23.52 16.19
C CYS A 290 -2.33 -24.99 16.44
N HIS A 291 -1.40 -25.87 16.11
CA HIS A 291 -1.50 -27.31 16.40
C HIS A 291 -0.12 -27.92 16.66
N PRO A 292 0.03 -28.81 17.67
CA PRO A 292 -1.00 -29.30 18.59
C PRO A 292 -1.30 -28.39 19.79
N GLU A 293 -0.34 -27.54 20.17
CA GLU A 293 -0.47 -26.64 21.32
C GLU A 293 -0.66 -25.18 20.87
N ALA A 294 -1.12 -24.31 21.76
CA ALA A 294 -1.41 -22.91 21.44
C ALA A 294 -0.18 -22.10 20.98
N ASP A 295 1.03 -22.53 21.32
CA ASP A 295 2.33 -21.94 20.95
C ASP A 295 3.04 -22.71 19.82
N SER A 296 2.42 -23.75 19.27
CA SER A 296 2.93 -24.48 18.10
C SER A 296 2.80 -23.66 16.82
N ALA A 297 3.36 -24.17 15.72
CA ALA A 297 3.25 -23.49 14.43
C ALA A 297 1.78 -23.37 13.96
N ALA A 298 1.45 -22.24 13.34
CA ALA A 298 0.08 -21.97 12.93
C ALA A 298 -0.31 -22.79 11.68
N VAL A 299 -1.53 -23.32 11.70
CA VAL A 299 -2.23 -23.93 10.55
C VAL A 299 -3.04 -22.88 9.79
N PHE A 300 -3.56 -21.89 10.52
CA PHE A 300 -4.19 -20.70 9.96
C PHE A 300 -3.50 -19.48 10.57
N ALA A 301 -3.00 -18.59 9.72
CA ALA A 301 -2.27 -17.38 10.11
C ALA A 301 -2.75 -16.14 9.34
N ASP A 302 -3.98 -16.15 8.84
CA ASP A 302 -4.62 -15.05 8.11
C ASP A 302 -4.58 -13.72 8.87
N LEU A 303 -4.61 -13.76 10.21
CA LEU A 303 -4.49 -12.57 11.05
C LEU A 303 -3.19 -11.78 10.80
N LEU A 304 -2.09 -12.47 10.49
CA LEU A 304 -0.77 -11.85 10.29
C LEU A 304 -0.35 -11.80 8.82
N GLY A 305 -0.69 -12.83 8.04
CA GLY A 305 -0.26 -12.97 6.65
C GLY A 305 -1.36 -12.72 5.61
N GLY A 306 -2.56 -12.32 6.05
CA GLY A 306 -3.71 -12.12 5.17
C GLY A 306 -4.25 -13.43 4.57
N PRO A 307 -5.18 -13.36 3.59
CA PRO A 307 -5.91 -14.53 3.09
C PRO A 307 -5.04 -15.69 2.59
N THR A 308 -3.83 -15.39 2.10
CA THR A 308 -2.88 -16.39 1.59
C THR A 308 -2.19 -17.19 2.71
N ALA A 309 -2.19 -16.68 3.95
CA ALA A 309 -1.62 -17.35 5.13
C ALA A 309 -2.59 -18.30 5.84
N GLY A 310 -3.71 -18.61 5.18
CA GLY A 310 -4.57 -19.72 5.54
C GLY A 310 -5.67 -19.36 6.51
N HIS A 311 -6.85 -19.91 6.24
CA HIS A 311 -8.06 -19.65 7.00
C HIS A 311 -9.10 -20.75 6.79
N PHE A 312 -10.15 -20.72 7.60
CA PHE A 312 -11.35 -21.52 7.39
C PHE A 312 -12.59 -20.65 7.57
N SER A 313 -13.30 -20.33 6.49
CA SER A 313 -14.46 -19.41 6.53
C SER A 313 -15.77 -20.12 6.19
N ILE A 314 -16.85 -19.63 6.80
CA ILE A 314 -18.22 -20.03 6.48
C ILE A 314 -19.07 -18.76 6.43
N ARG A 315 -19.73 -18.50 5.30
CA ARG A 315 -20.53 -17.28 5.09
C ARG A 315 -21.78 -17.56 4.27
N PRO A 316 -22.84 -16.74 4.34
CA PRO A 316 -24.00 -16.90 3.48
C PRO A 316 -23.60 -16.78 2.00
N GLN A 317 -24.20 -17.60 1.12
CA GLN A 317 -23.89 -17.59 -0.32
C GLN A 317 -24.20 -16.24 -0.99
N ARG A 318 -25.26 -15.56 -0.56
CA ARG A 318 -25.64 -14.24 -1.06
C ARG A 318 -24.92 -13.08 -0.35
N GLY A 319 -23.94 -13.39 0.50
CA GLY A 319 -23.26 -12.40 1.34
C GLY A 319 -24.15 -11.81 2.43
N GLY A 320 -23.76 -10.66 2.94
CA GLY A 320 -24.44 -9.96 4.03
C GLY A 320 -23.63 -9.99 5.33
N LEU A 321 -23.80 -8.93 6.12
CA LEU A 321 -23.15 -8.82 7.42
C LEU A 321 -23.87 -9.70 8.46
N PRO A 322 -23.14 -10.31 9.40
CA PRO A 322 -23.73 -10.98 10.55
C PRO A 322 -24.66 -10.03 11.32
N LEU A 323 -25.79 -10.55 11.78
CA LEU A 323 -26.68 -9.89 12.74
C LEU A 323 -26.08 -9.80 14.14
N GLY A 324 -25.06 -10.62 14.42
CA GLY A 324 -24.31 -10.60 15.67
C GLY A 324 -23.51 -11.87 15.87
N GLN A 325 -22.54 -11.79 16.76
CA GLN A 325 -21.75 -12.91 17.25
C GLN A 325 -21.79 -12.88 18.78
N ARG A 326 -21.89 -14.04 19.43
CA ARG A 326 -21.92 -14.15 20.89
C ARG A 326 -21.29 -15.45 21.35
N TYR A 327 -20.78 -15.45 22.58
CA TYR A 327 -20.52 -16.70 23.29
C TYR A 327 -21.83 -17.32 23.78
N LEU A 328 -21.92 -18.64 23.77
CA LEU A 328 -22.91 -19.34 24.57
C LEU A 328 -22.57 -19.15 26.06
N PRO A 329 -23.56 -18.90 26.94
CA PRO A 329 -23.31 -18.55 28.34
C PRO A 329 -22.40 -19.54 29.06
N GLY A 330 -21.38 -19.03 29.74
CA GLY A 330 -20.42 -19.83 30.50
C GLY A 330 -19.54 -20.72 29.63
N SER A 331 -19.27 -20.35 28.39
CA SER A 331 -18.45 -21.17 27.47
C SER A 331 -17.59 -20.36 26.51
N MET A 332 -16.59 -21.04 25.93
CA MET A 332 -15.81 -20.55 24.77
C MET A 332 -16.38 -21.06 23.44
N THR A 333 -17.66 -21.43 23.42
CA THR A 333 -18.39 -21.79 22.20
C THR A 333 -19.04 -20.54 21.62
N VAL A 334 -18.84 -20.29 20.33
CA VAL A 334 -19.25 -19.05 19.66
C VAL A 334 -20.38 -19.33 18.68
N GLU A 335 -21.44 -18.52 18.75
CA GLU A 335 -22.51 -18.47 17.76
C GLU A 335 -22.38 -17.21 16.89
N THR A 336 -22.27 -17.37 15.58
CA THR A 336 -22.35 -16.28 14.60
C THR A 336 -23.65 -16.39 13.81
N ARG A 337 -24.45 -15.33 13.80
CA ARG A 337 -25.82 -15.36 13.28
C ARG A 337 -26.01 -14.42 12.10
N TRP A 338 -26.65 -14.91 11.03
CA TRP A 338 -27.24 -14.11 9.96
C TRP A 338 -28.76 -14.32 9.93
N SER A 339 -29.45 -13.67 8.99
CA SER A 339 -30.85 -14.00 8.71
C SER A 339 -30.94 -15.43 8.20
N GLN A 340 -31.62 -16.30 8.95
CA GLN A 340 -31.85 -17.72 8.62
C GLN A 340 -30.59 -18.58 8.44
N LEU A 341 -29.45 -18.18 9.02
CA LEU A 341 -28.23 -18.98 9.10
C LEU A 341 -27.58 -18.78 10.48
N LEU A 342 -27.17 -19.88 11.11
CA LEU A 342 -26.46 -19.88 12.38
C LEU A 342 -25.24 -20.79 12.27
N ILE A 343 -24.10 -20.30 12.75
CA ILE A 343 -22.85 -21.04 12.80
C ILE A 343 -22.46 -21.16 14.26
N THR A 344 -22.25 -22.39 14.75
CA THR A 344 -21.73 -22.67 16.08
C THR A 344 -20.33 -23.24 15.98
N ASP A 345 -19.35 -22.54 16.53
CA ASP A 345 -17.93 -22.87 16.48
C ASP A 345 -17.42 -23.21 17.89
N TYR A 346 -16.71 -24.35 18.03
CA TYR A 346 -16.03 -24.72 19.27
C TYR A 346 -14.82 -25.63 19.01
N LEU A 347 -13.90 -25.69 19.97
CA LEU A 347 -12.88 -26.74 20.03
C LEU A 347 -13.44 -27.92 20.81
N ASP A 348 -13.30 -29.13 20.29
CA ASP A 348 -13.73 -30.31 21.05
C ASP A 348 -12.85 -30.52 22.29
N HIS A 349 -13.45 -31.08 23.33
CA HIS A 349 -12.82 -31.34 24.62
C HIS A 349 -12.48 -32.81 24.79
N GLY A 350 -11.50 -33.13 25.64
CA GLY A 350 -11.14 -34.52 25.92
C GLY A 350 -10.56 -35.27 24.71
N THR A 351 -9.94 -34.53 23.77
CA THR A 351 -9.11 -35.12 22.71
C THR A 351 -7.74 -35.50 23.27
N GLU A 352 -7.05 -36.40 22.57
CA GLU A 352 -5.66 -36.76 22.90
C GLU A 352 -4.72 -35.55 22.79
N ALA A 353 -3.59 -35.57 23.48
CA ALA A 353 -2.69 -34.41 23.58
C ALA A 353 -2.16 -33.92 22.23
N HIS A 354 -1.97 -34.84 21.28
CA HIS A 354 -1.49 -34.54 19.94
C HIS A 354 -2.62 -34.19 18.96
N ARG A 355 -3.88 -34.07 19.43
CA ARG A 355 -5.06 -33.93 18.57
C ARG A 355 -5.81 -32.62 18.85
N THR A 356 -6.06 -31.88 17.78
CA THR A 356 -6.87 -30.65 17.80
C THR A 356 -8.04 -30.80 16.85
N ASP A 357 -9.26 -30.73 17.39
CA ASP A 357 -10.50 -30.84 16.62
C ASP A 357 -11.29 -29.53 16.71
N VAL A 358 -11.39 -28.82 15.58
CA VAL A 358 -12.29 -27.67 15.43
C VAL A 358 -13.61 -28.16 14.87
N ILE A 359 -14.70 -27.92 15.60
CA ILE A 359 -16.05 -28.32 15.18
C ILE A 359 -16.84 -27.07 14.80
N ARG A 360 -17.42 -27.10 13.60
CA ARG A 360 -18.23 -26.01 13.05
C ARG A 360 -19.58 -26.57 12.61
N VAL A 361 -20.65 -26.12 13.25
CA VAL A 361 -22.02 -26.58 12.97
C VAL A 361 -22.79 -25.49 12.26
N ILE A 362 -23.31 -25.80 11.07
CA ILE A 362 -24.05 -24.88 10.22
C ILE A 362 -25.52 -25.30 10.23
N SER A 363 -26.40 -24.45 10.76
CA SER A 363 -27.86 -24.63 10.77
C SER A 363 -28.58 -23.42 10.16
N GLY A 364 -29.88 -23.55 9.91
CA GLY A 364 -30.69 -22.54 9.24
C GLY A 364 -31.25 -23.02 7.90
N ALA A 365 -31.75 -22.10 7.08
CA ALA A 365 -32.53 -22.39 5.87
C ALA A 365 -31.95 -21.78 4.57
N VAL A 366 -30.80 -21.11 4.64
CA VAL A 366 -30.13 -20.52 3.47
C VAL A 366 -28.80 -21.22 3.17
N PRO A 367 -28.38 -21.28 1.89
CA PRO A 367 -27.10 -21.85 1.53
C PRO A 367 -25.92 -21.05 2.12
N ALA A 368 -24.89 -21.77 2.54
CA ALA A 368 -23.62 -21.20 3.00
C ALA A 368 -22.47 -21.64 2.10
N VAL A 369 -21.47 -20.77 1.94
CA VAL A 369 -20.21 -21.04 1.27
C VAL A 369 -19.19 -21.36 2.36
N VAL A 370 -18.53 -22.50 2.21
CA VAL A 370 -17.45 -22.97 3.05
C VAL A 370 -16.16 -22.82 2.26
N GLU A 371 -15.14 -22.18 2.82
CA GLU A 371 -13.81 -22.08 2.23
C GLU A 371 -12.77 -22.58 3.24
N PHE A 372 -12.03 -23.61 2.86
CA PHE A 372 -11.03 -24.27 3.67
C PHE A 372 -9.65 -24.14 3.01
N ALA A 373 -8.77 -23.38 3.63
CA ALA A 373 -7.45 -23.05 3.11
C ALA A 373 -6.37 -23.30 4.18
N PRO A 374 -6.01 -24.58 4.45
CA PRO A 374 -4.97 -24.91 5.44
C PRO A 374 -3.59 -24.46 4.96
N ARG A 375 -2.82 -23.82 5.85
CA ARG A 375 -1.44 -23.35 5.64
C ARG A 375 -0.59 -23.68 6.88
N PRO A 376 -0.31 -24.98 7.14
CA PRO A 376 0.53 -25.40 8.25
C PRO A 376 1.94 -24.81 8.15
N GLU A 377 2.59 -24.72 9.31
CA GLU A 377 3.92 -24.13 9.45
C GLU A 377 3.96 -22.68 8.96
N PHE A 378 2.92 -21.88 9.28
CA PHE A 378 2.74 -20.50 8.82
C PHE A 378 2.71 -20.36 7.28
N GLY A 379 2.31 -21.42 6.57
CA GLY A 379 2.38 -21.50 5.11
C GLY A 379 3.76 -21.82 4.55
N GLY A 380 4.70 -22.28 5.39
CA GLY A 380 6.04 -22.68 4.98
C GLY A 380 6.08 -23.93 4.10
N VAL A 381 5.00 -24.71 4.07
CA VAL A 381 4.92 -25.97 3.34
C VAL A 381 3.77 -25.97 2.32
N ALA A 382 4.06 -26.41 1.10
CA ALA A 382 3.06 -26.57 0.05
C ALA A 382 2.07 -27.69 0.41
N VAL A 383 0.78 -27.38 0.31
CA VAL A 383 -0.29 -28.31 0.68
C VAL A 383 -1.10 -28.73 -0.54
N ARG A 384 -1.44 -30.02 -0.61
CA ARG A 384 -2.40 -30.57 -1.56
C ARG A 384 -3.61 -31.14 -0.80
N LEU A 385 -4.78 -31.13 -1.42
CA LEU A 385 -6.03 -31.62 -0.86
C LEU A 385 -6.51 -32.82 -1.68
N ALA A 386 -6.66 -33.97 -1.02
CA ALA A 386 -7.25 -35.15 -1.62
C ALA A 386 -8.71 -35.29 -1.19
N ARG A 387 -9.62 -35.46 -2.15
CA ARG A 387 -11.03 -35.72 -1.86
C ARG A 387 -11.23 -37.16 -1.42
N THR A 388 -12.13 -37.33 -0.46
CA THR A 388 -12.59 -38.62 0.05
C THR A 388 -14.12 -38.61 0.11
N ASP A 389 -14.75 -39.76 0.36
CA ASP A 389 -16.21 -39.84 0.48
C ASP A 389 -16.74 -39.03 1.68
N ASP A 390 -15.95 -38.92 2.74
CA ASP A 390 -16.33 -38.27 4.00
C ASP A 390 -15.68 -36.90 4.23
N GLY A 391 -15.02 -36.33 3.21
CA GLY A 391 -14.41 -34.99 3.29
C GLY A 391 -13.07 -34.87 2.55
N LEU A 392 -12.07 -34.24 3.17
CA LEU A 392 -10.77 -33.96 2.59
C LEU A 392 -9.62 -34.48 3.46
N GLN A 393 -8.57 -34.99 2.82
CA GLN A 393 -7.28 -35.23 3.45
C GLN A 393 -6.29 -34.14 3.03
N VAL A 394 -5.55 -33.60 3.99
CA VAL A 394 -4.50 -32.62 3.77
C VAL A 394 -3.17 -33.36 3.58
N LEU A 395 -2.51 -33.13 2.46
CA LEU A 395 -1.26 -33.77 2.06
C LEU A 395 -0.12 -32.76 2.01
N GLY A 396 1.11 -33.26 2.19
CA GLY A 396 2.33 -32.44 2.18
C GLY A 396 2.73 -31.92 3.56
N THR A 397 1.99 -32.27 4.61
CA THR A 397 2.21 -31.81 5.98
C THR A 397 3.04 -32.81 6.78
N SER A 398 3.78 -32.32 7.78
CA SER A 398 4.53 -33.14 8.73
C SER A 398 3.61 -33.91 9.70
N GLU A 399 2.54 -33.26 10.16
CA GLU A 399 1.47 -33.86 10.98
C GLU A 399 0.23 -34.17 10.14
N PRO A 400 -0.48 -35.30 10.38
CA PRO A 400 -1.66 -35.65 9.61
C PRO A 400 -2.84 -34.73 9.93
N MET A 401 -3.54 -34.26 8.90
CA MET A 401 -4.71 -33.39 9.04
C MET A 401 -5.80 -33.79 8.06
N VAL A 402 -7.05 -33.75 8.51
CA VAL A 402 -8.23 -34.06 7.69
C VAL A 402 -9.37 -33.08 7.99
N LEU A 403 -10.21 -32.81 7.00
CA LEU A 403 -11.49 -32.13 7.18
C LEU A 403 -12.60 -33.16 6.95
N ARG A 404 -13.26 -33.61 8.02
CA ARG A 404 -14.45 -34.45 7.92
C ARG A 404 -15.66 -33.58 7.62
N ALA A 405 -16.35 -33.89 6.52
CA ALA A 405 -17.47 -33.14 5.97
C ALA A 405 -18.34 -34.09 5.12
N PRO A 406 -19.05 -35.05 5.74
CA PRO A 406 -19.81 -36.07 5.00
C PRO A 406 -20.88 -35.42 4.12
N GLY A 407 -20.96 -35.85 2.87
CA GLY A 407 -21.93 -35.33 1.89
C GLY A 407 -21.62 -33.92 1.35
N VAL A 408 -20.45 -33.34 1.65
CA VAL A 408 -20.04 -32.04 1.12
C VAL A 408 -19.11 -32.22 -0.08
N HIS A 409 -19.48 -31.64 -1.21
CA HIS A 409 -18.67 -31.65 -2.42
C HIS A 409 -17.83 -30.36 -2.52
N PHE A 410 -16.51 -30.51 -2.37
CA PHE A 410 -15.57 -29.40 -2.49
C PHE A 410 -15.03 -29.26 -3.92
N GLU A 411 -14.96 -28.04 -4.41
CA GLU A 411 -14.12 -27.63 -5.53
C GLU A 411 -12.73 -27.26 -5.00
N ILE A 412 -11.66 -27.75 -5.63
CA ILE A 412 -10.29 -27.50 -5.19
C ILE A 412 -9.64 -26.56 -6.21
N SER A 413 -9.00 -25.51 -5.72
CA SER A 413 -8.29 -24.52 -6.53
C SER A 413 -6.90 -24.27 -5.98
N PHE A 414 -6.02 -23.72 -6.82
CA PHE A 414 -4.67 -23.32 -6.43
C PHE A 414 -4.65 -21.86 -5.97
N ASP A 415 -3.97 -21.63 -4.86
CA ASP A 415 -3.59 -20.33 -4.34
C ASP A 415 -2.07 -20.31 -4.15
N GLY A 416 -1.38 -19.83 -5.19
CA GLY A 416 0.08 -19.92 -5.29
C GLY A 416 0.55 -21.38 -5.32
N VAL A 417 1.29 -21.78 -4.29
CA VAL A 417 1.84 -23.15 -4.14
C VAL A 417 0.93 -24.08 -3.31
N HIS A 418 -0.17 -23.56 -2.77
CA HIS A 418 -1.09 -24.32 -1.91
C HIS A 418 -2.41 -24.57 -2.63
N GLU A 419 -3.10 -25.64 -2.24
CA GLU A 419 -4.50 -25.85 -2.61
C GLU A 419 -5.44 -25.31 -1.51
N SER A 420 -6.59 -24.81 -1.95
CA SER A 420 -7.74 -24.43 -1.11
C SER A 420 -8.99 -25.16 -1.63
N ALA A 421 -9.97 -25.36 -0.75
CA ALA A 421 -11.21 -26.04 -1.09
C ALA A 421 -12.43 -25.17 -0.77
N THR A 422 -13.36 -25.07 -1.71
CA THR A 422 -14.60 -24.30 -1.56
C THR A 422 -15.81 -25.20 -1.82
N ALA A 423 -16.85 -25.09 -0.99
CA ALA A 423 -18.11 -25.81 -1.19
C ALA A 423 -19.31 -24.92 -0.90
N VAL A 424 -20.44 -25.21 -1.53
CA VAL A 424 -21.74 -24.64 -1.15
C VAL A 424 -22.55 -25.71 -0.45
N VAL A 425 -22.90 -25.45 0.80
CA VAL A 425 -23.70 -26.35 1.65
C VAL A 425 -25.10 -25.79 1.87
N ARG A 426 -26.08 -26.69 2.06
CA ARG A 426 -27.49 -26.32 2.27
C ARG A 426 -27.97 -26.95 3.59
N PRO A 427 -27.75 -26.26 4.73
CA PRO A 427 -28.20 -26.77 6.02
C PRO A 427 -29.72 -26.70 6.15
N THR A 428 -30.26 -27.48 7.09
CA THR A 428 -31.60 -27.30 7.65
C THR A 428 -31.51 -27.35 9.17
N ASP A 429 -32.50 -26.82 9.90
CA ASP A 429 -32.52 -26.93 11.36
C ASP A 429 -32.63 -28.40 11.84
N ALA A 430 -33.26 -29.27 11.05
CA ALA A 430 -33.39 -30.69 11.35
C ALA A 430 -32.14 -31.52 10.96
N GLN A 431 -31.37 -31.04 9.99
CA GLN A 431 -30.15 -31.67 9.49
C GLN A 431 -29.09 -30.58 9.31
N PRO A 432 -28.41 -30.19 10.39
CA PRO A 432 -27.29 -29.26 10.30
C PRO A 432 -26.11 -29.91 9.58
N VAL A 433 -25.29 -29.10 8.93
CA VAL A 433 -24.02 -29.55 8.34
C VAL A 433 -22.94 -29.41 9.40
N VAL A 434 -22.29 -30.51 9.74
CA VAL A 434 -21.20 -30.55 10.72
C VAL A 434 -19.87 -30.72 9.99
N LEU A 435 -18.96 -29.78 10.20
CA LEU A 435 -17.59 -29.82 9.69
C LEU A 435 -16.64 -30.03 10.86
N GLU A 436 -15.74 -31.01 10.74
CA GLU A 436 -14.74 -31.30 11.76
C GLU A 436 -13.35 -31.22 11.14
N PHE A 437 -12.63 -30.13 11.44
CA PHE A 437 -11.23 -30.04 11.07
C PHE A 437 -10.40 -30.71 12.16
N ARG A 438 -9.81 -31.85 11.84
CA ARG A 438 -9.08 -32.72 12.78
C ARG A 438 -7.60 -32.72 12.42
N CYS A 439 -6.78 -32.29 13.37
CA CYS A 439 -5.32 -32.29 13.25
C CYS A 439 -4.73 -33.36 14.18
N GLY A 440 -3.63 -33.99 13.76
CA GLY A 440 -3.00 -35.11 14.47
C GLY A 440 -3.62 -36.47 14.13
N THR A 441 -4.45 -36.57 13.09
CA THR A 441 -5.07 -37.83 12.67
C THR A 441 -5.40 -37.86 11.17
N THR A 442 -5.44 -39.07 10.60
CA THR A 442 -5.97 -39.33 9.25
C THR A 442 -7.42 -39.85 9.28
N GLU A 443 -8.03 -39.96 10.46
CA GLU A 443 -9.34 -40.60 10.64
C GLU A 443 -10.50 -39.65 10.26
N LEU A 444 -11.23 -40.04 9.22
CA LEU A 444 -12.47 -39.40 8.78
C LEU A 444 -13.74 -40.11 9.30
N ALA A 445 -13.58 -41.19 10.06
CA ALA A 445 -14.71 -41.93 10.63
C ALA A 445 -15.57 -41.04 11.53
N GLU A 446 -16.86 -41.36 11.60
CA GLU A 446 -17.78 -40.71 12.52
C GLU A 446 -17.28 -40.86 13.98
N HIS A 447 -17.37 -39.78 14.74
CA HIS A 447 -16.99 -39.83 16.15
C HIS A 447 -18.00 -40.68 16.93
N PRO A 448 -17.56 -41.58 17.83
CA PRO A 448 -18.47 -42.49 18.55
C PRO A 448 -19.49 -41.76 19.44
N MET A 449 -19.12 -40.59 19.94
CA MET A 449 -20.04 -39.67 20.62
C MET A 449 -20.64 -38.67 19.61
N PRO A 450 -21.98 -38.52 19.54
CA PRO A 450 -22.65 -37.55 18.68
C PRO A 450 -22.19 -36.11 18.93
N GLU A 451 -22.19 -35.27 17.88
CA GLU A 451 -21.81 -33.87 17.95
C GLU A 451 -22.54 -33.10 19.08
N SER A 452 -23.85 -33.33 19.24
CA SER A 452 -24.64 -32.65 20.27
C SER A 452 -24.17 -32.95 21.70
N GLN A 453 -23.69 -34.16 21.95
CA GLN A 453 -23.12 -34.57 23.24
C GLN A 453 -21.70 -34.01 23.43
N ARG A 454 -20.88 -33.99 22.36
CA ARG A 454 -19.55 -33.36 22.38
C ARG A 454 -19.65 -31.86 22.68
N ARG A 455 -20.60 -31.16 22.03
CA ARG A 455 -20.89 -29.75 22.32
C ARG A 455 -21.35 -29.55 23.76
N ALA A 456 -22.25 -30.40 24.27
CA ALA A 456 -22.70 -30.32 25.66
C ALA A 456 -21.52 -30.49 26.65
N ARG A 457 -20.58 -31.40 26.36
CA ARG A 457 -19.34 -31.57 27.13
C ARG A 457 -18.47 -30.31 27.10
N ALA A 458 -18.27 -29.71 25.93
CA ALA A 458 -17.51 -28.46 25.78
C ALA A 458 -18.15 -27.31 26.58
N LEU A 459 -19.47 -27.17 26.52
CA LEU A 459 -20.21 -26.19 27.32
C LEU A 459 -20.07 -26.44 28.83
N ALA A 460 -20.16 -27.71 29.26
CA ALA A 460 -20.08 -28.06 30.67
C ALA A 460 -18.68 -27.82 31.26
N TYR A 461 -17.61 -28.05 30.50
CA TYR A 461 -16.24 -27.83 30.96
C TYR A 461 -16.04 -26.38 31.42
N HIS A 462 -16.34 -25.41 30.55
CA HIS A 462 -16.12 -24.00 30.84
C HIS A 462 -17.07 -23.45 31.91
N ALA A 463 -18.27 -24.01 32.05
CA ALA A 463 -19.21 -23.59 33.10
C ALA A 463 -18.79 -24.08 34.50
N GLN A 464 -17.92 -25.09 34.57
CA GLN A 464 -17.44 -25.70 35.81
C GLN A 464 -16.00 -25.31 36.19
N TRP A 465 -15.26 -24.73 35.24
CA TRP A 465 -13.92 -24.17 35.44
C TRP A 465 -13.99 -22.85 36.21
#